data_AF-A0A2G2IDY9-F1
#
_entry.id   AF-A0A2G2IDY9-F1
#
_cell.length_a   1.000
_cell.length_b   1.000
_cell.length_c   1.000
_cell.angle_alpha   90.00
_cell.angle_beta   90.00
_cell.angle_gamma   90.00
#
_symmetry.space_group_name_H-M   'P 1'
#
loop_
_entity.id
_entity.type
_entity.pdbx_description
1 polymer ?
#
loop_
_entity_poly.entity_id
_entity_poly.type
_entity_poly.pdbx_seq_one_letter_code
_entity_poly.pdbx_strand_id
1 'polypeptide(L)'
;MATNSEKKEKSLAEFIVIIALVGVMMAVFINYFIKSEAQFTQAGFTKVAQSFNTKVSAVHAQWLMDKQPNTVQLVSFNKKEKQAMPVNNAGWVDVKQKQLACEAIWQLIMETPISLMQFSISAIEVHDNITERRVRGKVQCRYVLLDGSYFYYNRANGKVSKVIKATDLN
;
A
#
# COMPACT_ATOMS: atom_id res chain seq x y z
N MET A 1 -46.97 -38.25 31.13
CA MET A 1 -46.50 -38.46 29.74
C MET A 1 -46.66 -37.13 29.01
N ALA A 2 -45.55 -36.44 28.73
CA ALA A 2 -45.59 -35.18 27.98
C ALA A 2 -46.11 -35.45 26.55
N THR A 3 -47.06 -34.65 26.08
CA THR A 3 -47.67 -34.83 24.77
C THR A 3 -46.68 -34.43 23.67
N ASN A 4 -46.80 -34.99 22.47
CA ASN A 4 -45.88 -34.70 21.36
C ASN A 4 -45.80 -33.20 20.98
N SER A 5 -46.82 -32.41 21.35
CA SER A 5 -46.85 -30.95 21.15
C SER A 5 -45.83 -30.23 22.05
N GLU A 6 -45.77 -30.55 23.35
CA GLU A 6 -44.85 -29.93 24.31
C GLU A 6 -43.37 -30.20 23.96
N LYS A 7 -43.07 -31.39 23.43
CA LYS A 7 -41.71 -31.72 22.95
C LYS A 7 -41.32 -30.92 21.71
N LYS A 8 -42.25 -30.69 20.78
CA LYS A 8 -42.01 -29.89 19.58
C LYS A 8 -41.83 -28.40 19.91
N GLU A 9 -42.66 -27.85 20.79
CA GLU A 9 -42.57 -26.45 21.22
C GLU A 9 -41.28 -26.18 22.00
N LYS A 10 -40.87 -27.09 22.89
CA LYS A 10 -39.59 -27.00 23.59
C LYS A 10 -38.40 -27.03 22.63
N SER A 11 -38.42 -27.94 21.65
CA SER A 11 -37.36 -28.03 20.62
C SER A 11 -37.29 -26.80 19.72
N LEU A 12 -38.44 -26.18 19.42
CA LEU A 12 -38.53 -24.96 18.62
C LEU A 12 -37.99 -23.75 19.41
N ALA A 13 -38.33 -23.63 20.69
CA ALA A 13 -37.80 -22.59 21.57
C ALA A 13 -36.28 -22.70 21.75
N GLU A 14 -35.74 -23.90 21.95
CA GLU A 14 -34.29 -24.14 22.03
C GLU A 14 -33.57 -23.71 20.75
N PHE A 15 -34.15 -24.01 19.58
CA PHE A 15 -33.59 -23.60 18.29
C PHE A 15 -33.58 -22.07 18.10
N ILE A 16 -34.67 -21.39 18.49
CA ILE A 16 -34.74 -19.91 18.44
C ILE A 16 -33.67 -19.29 19.35
N VAL A 17 -33.47 -19.82 20.55
CA VAL A 17 -32.46 -19.32 21.49
C VAL A 17 -31.04 -19.48 20.92
N ILE A 18 -30.73 -20.61 20.29
CA ILE A 18 -29.43 -20.83 19.64
C ILE A 18 -29.22 -19.82 18.51
N ILE A 19 -30.21 -19.62 17.64
CA ILE A 19 -30.11 -18.64 16.55
C ILE A 19 -29.92 -17.23 17.10
N ALA A 20 -30.66 -16.85 18.14
CA ALA A 20 -30.53 -15.55 18.77
C ALA A 20 -29.12 -15.35 19.34
N LEU A 21 -28.57 -16.35 20.03
CA LEU A 21 -27.23 -16.30 20.61
C LEU A 21 -26.15 -16.20 19.52
N VAL A 22 -26.24 -17.00 18.46
CA VAL A 22 -25.32 -16.93 17.32
C VAL A 22 -25.43 -15.58 16.60
N GLY A 23 -26.64 -15.06 16.42
CA GLY A 23 -26.88 -13.76 15.80
C GLY A 23 -26.25 -12.62 16.58
N VAL A 24 -26.39 -12.60 17.92
CA VAL A 24 -25.73 -11.62 18.79
C VAL A 24 -24.22 -11.74 18.70
N MET A 25 -23.69 -12.96 18.73
CA MET A 25 -22.25 -13.19 18.63
C MET A 25 -21.67 -12.70 17.28
N MET A 26 -22.36 -13.00 16.16
CA MET A 26 -21.96 -12.49 14.85
C MET A 26 -22.04 -10.97 14.76
N ALA A 27 -23.09 -10.35 15.30
CA ALA A 27 -23.24 -8.89 15.28
C ALA A 27 -22.10 -8.19 16.04
N VAL A 28 -21.73 -8.70 17.22
CA VAL A 28 -20.59 -8.19 17.99
C VAL A 28 -19.29 -8.36 17.21
N PHE A 29 -19.06 -9.53 16.63
CA PHE A 29 -17.86 -9.82 15.87
C PHE A 29 -17.72 -8.91 14.64
N ILE A 30 -18.78 -8.75 13.85
CA ILE A 30 -18.80 -7.88 12.66
C ILE A 30 -18.47 -6.43 13.04
N ASN A 31 -19.09 -5.91 14.11
CA ASN A 31 -18.84 -4.55 14.57
C ASN A 31 -17.37 -4.34 14.99
N TYR A 32 -16.82 -5.29 15.75
CA TYR A 32 -15.43 -5.24 16.17
C TYR A 32 -14.45 -5.38 14.99
N PHE A 33 -14.77 -6.24 14.03
CA PHE A 33 -13.97 -6.44 12.83
C PHE A 33 -13.91 -5.17 11.98
N ILE A 34 -15.06 -4.55 11.68
CA ILE A 34 -15.14 -3.30 10.91
C ILE A 34 -14.31 -2.20 11.58
N LYS A 35 -14.39 -2.09 12.91
CA LYS A 35 -13.59 -1.10 13.66
C LYS A 35 -12.08 -1.36 13.56
N SER A 36 -11.67 -2.62 13.50
CA SER A 36 -10.26 -3.01 13.48
C SER A 36 -9.66 -3.01 12.07
N GLU A 37 -10.49 -3.20 11.04
CA GLU A 37 -10.09 -3.25 9.63
C GLU A 37 -9.28 -2.03 9.21
N ALA A 38 -9.71 -0.83 9.60
CA ALA A 38 -9.00 0.41 9.29
C ALA A 38 -7.57 0.41 9.86
N GLN A 39 -7.37 -0.10 11.08
CA GLN A 39 -6.05 -0.16 11.71
C GLN A 39 -5.15 -1.19 11.02
N PHE A 40 -5.69 -2.35 10.62
CA PHE A 40 -4.95 -3.37 9.88
C PHE A 40 -4.52 -2.87 8.49
N THR A 41 -5.44 -2.23 7.77
CA THR A 41 -5.16 -1.63 6.46
C THR A 41 -4.07 -0.55 6.55
N GLN A 42 -4.14 0.30 7.57
CA GLN A 42 -3.14 1.35 7.78
C GLN A 42 -1.75 0.78 8.16
N ALA A 43 -1.72 -0.25 9.01
CA ALA A 43 -0.49 -0.94 9.36
C ALA A 43 0.12 -1.65 8.15
N GLY A 44 -0.71 -2.31 7.33
CA GLY A 44 -0.32 -2.92 6.06
C GLY A 44 0.25 -1.89 5.09
N PHE A 45 -0.42 -0.75 4.91
CA PHE A 45 0.06 0.31 4.04
C PHE A 45 1.39 0.92 4.52
N THR A 46 1.59 1.04 5.83
CA THR A 46 2.88 1.46 6.42
C THR A 46 3.99 0.46 6.09
N LYS A 47 3.69 -0.85 6.15
CA LYS A 47 4.65 -1.90 5.74
C LYS A 47 4.98 -1.84 4.25
N VAL A 48 3.99 -1.53 3.41
CA VAL A 48 4.18 -1.31 1.97
C VAL A 48 5.12 -0.13 1.72
N ALA A 49 4.90 1.02 2.36
CA ALA A 49 5.78 2.19 2.25
C ALA A 49 7.22 1.88 2.72
N GLN A 50 7.35 1.11 3.81
CA GLN A 50 8.66 0.67 4.32
C GLN A 50 9.36 -0.28 3.33
N SER A 51 8.63 -1.26 2.79
CA SER A 51 9.16 -2.19 1.77
C SER A 51 9.63 -1.44 0.53
N PHE A 52 8.82 -0.50 0.04
CA PHE A 52 9.18 0.39 -1.06
C PHE A 52 10.49 1.14 -0.76
N ASN A 53 10.61 1.77 0.41
CA ASN A 53 11.83 2.48 0.82
C ASN A 53 13.05 1.57 0.88
N THR A 54 12.92 0.37 1.45
CA THR A 54 14.01 -0.61 1.51
C THR A 54 14.45 -1.02 0.10
N LYS A 55 13.51 -1.31 -0.81
CA LYS A 55 13.83 -1.70 -2.18
C LYS A 55 14.51 -0.57 -2.95
N VAL A 56 14.00 0.66 -2.89
CA VAL A 56 14.66 1.85 -3.49
C VAL A 56 16.08 2.03 -2.96
N SER A 57 16.26 1.89 -1.65
CA SER A 57 17.58 2.02 -1.02
C SER A 57 18.53 0.92 -1.48
N ALA A 58 18.03 -0.30 -1.69
CA ALA A 58 18.82 -1.40 -2.25
C ALA A 58 19.24 -1.12 -3.70
N VAL A 59 18.36 -0.52 -4.52
CA VAL A 59 18.73 -0.07 -5.88
C VAL A 59 19.86 0.94 -5.84
N HIS A 60 19.75 1.95 -4.95
CA HIS A 60 20.77 2.97 -4.81
C HIS A 60 22.11 2.39 -4.32
N ALA A 61 22.06 1.44 -3.39
CA ALA A 61 23.26 0.73 -2.94
C ALA A 61 23.93 -0.04 -4.08
N GLN A 62 23.16 -0.77 -4.89
CA GLN A 62 23.70 -1.46 -6.07
C GLN A 62 24.28 -0.49 -7.08
N TRP A 63 23.61 0.65 -7.34
CA TRP A 63 24.13 1.70 -8.20
C TRP A 63 25.50 2.22 -7.75
N LEU A 64 25.70 2.38 -6.43
CA LEU A 64 26.97 2.79 -5.85
C LEU A 64 28.05 1.71 -6.05
N MET A 65 27.69 0.43 -5.94
CA MET A 65 28.59 -0.71 -6.17
C MET A 65 28.98 -0.86 -7.65
N ASP A 66 28.04 -0.61 -8.57
CA ASP A 66 28.21 -0.78 -10.03
C ASP A 66 28.95 0.39 -10.71
N LYS A 67 29.58 1.28 -9.93
CA LYS A 67 30.28 2.49 -10.40
C LYS A 67 29.36 3.50 -11.09
N GLN A 68 28.16 3.69 -10.54
CA GLN A 68 27.25 4.77 -10.91
C GLN A 68 26.77 4.74 -12.39
N PRO A 69 26.25 3.61 -12.90
CA PRO A 69 25.76 3.51 -14.26
C PRO A 69 24.43 4.26 -14.45
N ASN A 70 24.07 4.56 -15.70
CA ASN A 70 22.75 5.14 -16.02
C ASN A 70 21.58 4.14 -15.87
N THR A 71 21.89 2.85 -15.82
CA THR A 71 20.94 1.74 -15.63
C THR A 71 21.58 0.68 -14.75
N VAL A 72 20.89 0.26 -13.70
CA VAL A 72 21.37 -0.77 -12.77
C VAL A 72 20.80 -2.12 -13.19
N GLN A 73 21.63 -3.16 -13.26
CA GLN A 73 21.13 -4.53 -13.43
C GLN A 73 21.05 -5.20 -12.07
N LEU A 74 19.82 -5.36 -11.58
CA LEU A 74 19.55 -6.00 -10.30
C LEU A 74 18.96 -7.38 -10.53
N VAL A 75 19.32 -8.35 -9.70
CA VAL A 75 18.50 -9.56 -9.59
C VAL A 75 17.16 -9.12 -9.00
N SER A 76 16.07 -9.49 -9.65
CA SER A 76 14.73 -9.16 -9.22
C SER A 76 14.50 -9.58 -7.76
N PHE A 77 13.75 -8.78 -7.02
CA PHE A 77 13.42 -9.04 -5.62
C PHE A 77 12.50 -10.25 -5.45
N ASN A 78 11.65 -10.54 -6.45
CA ASN A 78 10.70 -11.65 -6.45
C ASN A 78 11.10 -12.79 -7.40
N LYS A 79 11.90 -12.52 -8.44
CA LYS A 79 12.33 -13.52 -9.44
C LYS A 79 13.86 -13.68 -9.46
N LYS A 80 14.35 -14.85 -9.91
CA LYS A 80 15.80 -15.09 -10.09
C LYS A 80 16.39 -14.42 -11.35
N GLU A 81 15.60 -13.66 -12.08
CA GLU A 81 15.99 -13.00 -13.34
C GLU A 81 16.62 -11.63 -13.07
N LYS A 82 17.52 -11.20 -13.94
CA LYS A 82 18.09 -9.85 -13.89
C LYS A 82 17.10 -8.86 -14.51
N GLN A 83 16.73 -7.84 -13.77
CA GLN A 83 15.90 -6.74 -14.21
C GLN A 83 16.75 -5.47 -14.36
N ALA A 84 16.61 -4.80 -15.50
CA ALA A 84 17.20 -3.48 -15.71
C ALA A 84 16.32 -2.43 -15.01
N MET A 85 16.91 -1.70 -14.07
CA MET A 85 16.26 -0.59 -13.38
C MET A 85 16.84 0.74 -13.87
N PRO A 86 16.03 1.59 -14.53
CA PRO A 86 16.46 2.93 -14.91
C PRO A 86 16.59 3.80 -13.66
N VAL A 87 17.67 4.57 -13.59
CA VAL A 87 17.94 5.50 -12.50
C VAL A 87 18.24 6.89 -13.06
N ASN A 88 18.02 7.91 -12.24
CA ASN A 88 18.44 9.27 -12.53
C ASN A 88 19.96 9.45 -12.29
N ASN A 89 20.48 10.64 -12.57
CA ASN A 89 21.90 10.97 -12.40
C ASN A 89 22.39 10.87 -10.94
N ALA A 90 21.48 10.80 -9.97
CA ALA A 90 21.78 10.63 -8.56
C ALA A 90 21.59 9.18 -8.07
N GLY A 91 21.34 8.23 -8.98
CA GLY A 91 21.21 6.81 -8.66
C GLY A 91 19.88 6.42 -8.05
N TRP A 92 18.82 7.22 -8.22
CA TRP A 92 17.48 6.92 -7.73
C TRP A 92 16.57 6.44 -8.85
N VAL A 93 15.69 5.49 -8.57
CA VAL A 93 14.78 4.90 -9.56
C VAL A 93 13.93 5.98 -10.21
N ASP A 94 14.05 6.09 -11.53
CA ASP A 94 13.30 7.10 -12.28
C ASP A 94 13.05 6.67 -13.72
N VAL A 95 11.93 7.11 -14.28
CA VAL A 95 11.50 6.78 -15.64
C VAL A 95 11.32 8.05 -16.47
N LYS A 96 11.77 8.02 -17.73
CA LYS A 96 11.70 9.20 -18.63
C LYS A 96 10.32 9.42 -19.24
N GLN A 97 9.39 8.48 -19.09
CA GLN A 97 8.03 8.59 -19.62
C GLN A 97 7.27 9.75 -18.96
N LYS A 98 6.49 10.48 -19.76
CA LYS A 98 5.68 11.63 -19.29
C LYS A 98 4.32 11.25 -18.75
N GLN A 99 3.84 10.04 -19.05
CA GLN A 99 2.54 9.54 -18.59
C GLN A 99 2.76 8.39 -17.61
N LEU A 100 2.00 8.37 -16.52
CA LEU A 100 1.98 7.29 -15.52
C LEU A 100 3.37 6.92 -14.97
N ALA A 101 4.27 7.90 -14.85
CA ALA A 101 5.64 7.67 -14.40
C ALA A 101 5.68 7.01 -13.00
N CYS A 102 4.82 7.47 -12.10
CA CYS A 102 4.73 6.92 -10.74
C CYS A 102 4.21 5.49 -10.69
N GLU A 103 3.29 5.11 -11.59
CA GLU A 103 2.84 3.72 -11.68
C GLU A 103 3.94 2.81 -12.22
N ALA A 104 4.68 3.25 -13.24
CA ALA A 104 5.81 2.49 -13.75
C ALA A 104 6.93 2.35 -12.70
N ILE A 105 7.26 3.42 -11.97
CA ILE A 105 8.21 3.38 -10.86
C ILE A 105 7.74 2.37 -9.80
N TRP A 106 6.46 2.40 -9.46
CA TRP A 106 5.89 1.42 -8.54
C TRP A 106 6.07 -0.02 -9.04
N GLN A 107 5.69 -0.30 -10.28
CA GLN A 107 5.80 -1.63 -10.87
C GLN A 107 7.26 -2.11 -10.90
N LEU A 108 8.22 -1.23 -11.17
CA LEU A 108 9.64 -1.57 -11.17
C LEU A 108 10.15 -1.91 -9.76
N ILE A 109 9.76 -1.15 -8.75
CA ILE A 109 10.26 -1.33 -7.37
C ILE A 109 9.53 -2.46 -6.67
N MET A 110 8.20 -2.46 -6.73
CA MET A 110 7.38 -3.43 -6.02
C MET A 110 7.29 -4.76 -6.78
N GLU A 111 7.58 -4.76 -8.09
CA GLU A 111 7.46 -5.90 -9.01
C GLU A 111 6.05 -6.48 -9.08
N THR A 112 5.08 -5.68 -8.67
CA THR A 112 3.66 -6.00 -8.62
C THR A 112 2.87 -4.79 -9.13
N PRO A 113 1.90 -4.98 -10.04
CA PRO A 113 0.98 -3.93 -10.44
C PRO A 113 0.25 -3.33 -9.24
N ILE A 114 0.03 -2.02 -9.27
CA ILE A 114 -0.78 -1.33 -8.25
C ILE A 114 -2.18 -1.96 -8.14
N SER A 115 -2.76 -2.39 -9.27
CA SER A 115 -4.08 -3.04 -9.33
C SER A 115 -4.14 -4.43 -8.67
N LEU A 116 -3.00 -5.09 -8.48
CA LEU A 116 -2.92 -6.42 -7.87
C LEU A 116 -2.56 -6.35 -6.37
N MET A 117 -2.40 -5.15 -5.82
CA MET A 117 -2.21 -4.96 -4.38
C MET A 117 -3.51 -5.32 -3.64
N GLN A 118 -3.37 -5.95 -2.48
CA GLN A 118 -4.51 -6.24 -1.58
C GLN A 118 -5.23 -4.96 -1.12
N PHE A 119 -4.53 -3.81 -1.19
CA PHE A 119 -5.07 -2.50 -0.90
C PHE A 119 -5.21 -1.71 -2.21
N SER A 120 -6.35 -1.06 -2.44
CA SER A 120 -6.53 -0.16 -3.59
C SER A 120 -5.67 1.09 -3.40
N ILE A 121 -4.48 1.07 -3.97
CA ILE A 121 -3.53 2.19 -3.97
C ILE A 121 -3.69 2.94 -5.31
N SER A 122 -3.56 4.26 -5.29
CA SER A 122 -3.51 5.10 -6.50
C SER A 122 -2.18 5.83 -6.56
N ALA A 123 -1.58 5.92 -7.75
CA ALA A 123 -0.35 6.69 -7.99
C ALA A 123 -0.67 8.03 -8.66
N ILE A 124 -0.25 9.11 -8.01
CA ILE A 124 -0.49 10.48 -8.49
C ILE A 124 0.84 11.19 -8.62
N GLU A 125 1.07 11.82 -9.78
CA GLU A 125 2.23 12.66 -10.00
C GLU A 125 1.93 14.08 -9.52
N VAL A 126 2.59 14.50 -8.46
CA VAL A 126 2.45 15.83 -7.86
C VAL A 126 3.51 16.74 -8.44
N HIS A 127 3.05 17.78 -9.13
CA HIS A 127 3.87 18.86 -9.64
C HIS A 127 3.72 20.06 -8.69
N ASP A 128 4.79 20.37 -7.97
CA ASP A 128 4.81 21.55 -7.11
C ASP A 128 5.02 22.80 -8.00
N ASN A 129 3.95 23.58 -8.19
CA ASN A 129 3.96 24.85 -8.91
C ASN A 129 4.23 26.05 -7.97
N ILE A 130 4.85 25.83 -6.81
CA ILE A 130 5.19 26.94 -5.91
C ILE A 130 6.38 27.72 -6.48
N THR A 131 6.07 28.96 -6.85
CA THR A 131 6.93 30.06 -7.27
C THR A 131 8.06 30.34 -6.29
N GLU A 132 9.15 29.58 -6.35
CA GLU A 132 10.47 30.09 -5.98
C GLU A 132 11.52 29.62 -6.98
N ARG A 133 12.07 30.60 -7.71
CA ARG A 133 13.18 30.46 -8.64
C ARG A 133 14.38 29.83 -7.93
N ARG A 134 14.51 28.48 -7.95
CA ARG A 134 15.80 27.73 -7.94
C ARG A 134 15.71 26.20 -7.86
N VAL A 135 14.54 25.57 -7.94
CA VAL A 135 14.48 24.10 -8.09
C VAL A 135 13.52 23.75 -9.21
N ARG A 136 14.05 23.34 -10.38
CA ARG A 136 13.27 22.71 -11.45
C ARG A 136 12.33 21.68 -10.83
N GLY A 137 11.04 21.76 -11.20
CA GLY A 137 9.91 21.02 -10.65
C GLY A 137 10.28 19.76 -9.88
N LYS A 138 10.04 19.77 -8.57
CA LYS A 138 10.15 18.57 -7.73
C LYS A 138 9.00 17.64 -8.12
N VAL A 139 9.19 16.86 -9.17
CA VAL A 139 8.23 15.84 -9.58
C VAL A 139 8.23 14.75 -8.51
N GLN A 140 7.15 14.68 -7.75
CA GLN A 140 6.98 13.74 -6.65
C GLN A 140 5.87 12.76 -6.98
N CYS A 141 6.06 11.51 -6.60
CA CYS A 141 5.01 10.50 -6.66
C CYS A 141 4.31 10.43 -5.32
N ARG A 142 2.99 10.61 -5.31
CA ARG A 142 2.14 10.39 -4.14
C ARG A 142 1.38 9.10 -4.34
N TYR A 143 1.57 8.14 -3.44
CA TYR A 143 0.80 6.90 -3.41
C TYR A 143 -0.26 7.02 -2.32
N VAL A 144 -1.53 6.89 -2.71
CA VAL A 144 -2.70 7.20 -1.89
C VAL A 144 -3.54 5.93 -1.69
N LEU A 145 -4.02 5.74 -0.47
CA LEU A 145 -4.95 4.68 -0.08
C LEU A 145 -6.39 5.24 -0.06
N LEU A 146 -7.41 4.37 -0.14
CA LEU A 146 -8.83 4.78 -0.18
C LEU A 146 -9.29 5.62 1.03
N ASP A 147 -8.66 5.42 2.20
CA ASP A 147 -8.92 6.19 3.42
C ASP A 147 -8.32 7.61 3.37
N GLY A 148 -7.65 7.96 2.27
CA GLY A 148 -6.94 9.22 2.06
C GLY A 148 -5.53 9.25 2.66
N SER A 149 -5.07 8.18 3.33
CA SER A 149 -3.69 8.08 3.79
C SER A 149 -2.74 8.01 2.60
N TYR A 150 -1.57 8.65 2.69
CA TYR A 150 -0.62 8.66 1.58
C TYR A 150 0.85 8.72 2.02
N PHE A 151 1.75 8.37 1.12
CA PHE A 151 3.18 8.67 1.26
C PHE A 151 3.76 9.21 -0.05
N TYR A 152 4.87 9.94 0.06
CA TYR A 152 5.58 10.50 -1.06
C TYR A 152 6.84 9.71 -1.39
N TYR A 153 7.14 9.63 -2.67
CA TYR A 153 8.43 9.30 -3.21
C TYR A 153 8.95 10.48 -4.04
N ASN A 154 10.12 11.00 -3.67
CA ASN A 154 10.77 12.07 -4.41
C ASN A 154 11.71 11.48 -5.47
N ARG A 155 11.37 11.68 -6.74
CA ARG A 155 12.11 11.12 -7.88
C ARG A 155 13.52 11.68 -8.03
N ALA A 156 13.81 12.85 -7.46
CA ALA A 156 15.12 13.50 -7.58
C ALA A 156 16.14 12.97 -6.57
N ASN A 157 15.72 12.68 -5.34
CA ASN A 157 16.62 12.31 -4.24
C ASN A 157 16.29 10.96 -3.57
N GLY A 158 15.31 10.22 -4.12
CA GLY A 158 14.92 8.90 -3.65
C GLY A 158 14.24 8.85 -2.29
N LYS A 159 13.98 10.00 -1.64
CA LYS A 159 13.42 10.03 -0.29
C LYS A 159 11.97 9.54 -0.31
N VAL A 160 11.68 8.59 0.57
CA VAL A 160 10.32 8.11 0.85
C VAL A 160 9.84 8.73 2.16
N SER A 161 8.65 9.33 2.18
CA SER A 161 8.07 9.86 3.41
C SER A 161 7.47 8.75 4.28
N LYS A 162 7.25 9.04 5.56
CA LYS A 162 6.33 8.24 6.37
C LYS A 162 4.91 8.38 5.81
N VAL A 163 4.06 7.39 6.09
CA VAL A 163 2.63 7.49 5.78
C VAL A 163 2.02 8.62 6.61
N ILE A 164 1.32 9.52 5.94
CA ILE A 164 0.56 10.63 6.52
C ILE A 164 -0.91 10.23 6.43
N LYS A 165 -1.64 10.29 7.55
CA LYS A 165 -3.07 10.02 7.54
C LYS A 165 -3.83 11.25 7.09
N ALA A 166 -4.96 11.06 6.41
CA ALA A 166 -5.85 12.17 6.08
C ALA A 166 -6.35 12.92 7.33
N THR A 167 -6.49 12.21 8.46
CA THR A 167 -6.91 12.78 9.76
C THR A 167 -5.84 13.61 10.47
N ASP A 168 -4.56 13.51 10.07
CA ASP A 168 -3.45 14.26 10.69
C ASP A 168 -3.22 15.64 10.02
N LEU A 169 -4.10 16.06 9.11
CA LEU A 169 -4.02 17.33 8.36
C LEU A 169 -4.90 18.47 8.95
N ASN A 170 -5.48 18.25 10.13
CA ASN A 170 -6.26 19.26 10.88
C ASN A 170 -5.53 19.72 12.14
#